data_AF-A0A7W1YH60-F1
#
_entry.id   AF-A0A7W1YH60-F1
#
_cell.length_a   1.000
_cell.length_b   1.000
_cell.length_c   1.000
_cell.angle_alpha   90.00
_cell.angle_beta   90.00
_cell.angle_gamma   90.00
#
_symmetry.space_group_name_H-M   'P 1'
#
loop_
_entity.id
_entity.type
_entity.pdbx_description
1 polymer ?
#
loop_
_entity_poly.entity_id
_entity_poly.type
_entity_poly.pdbx_seq_one_letter_code
_entity_poly.pdbx_strand_id
1 'polypeptide(L)'
;MKKLLIVCAGGATSSLMAQNVVKEAEKQGMTAALLFPEDLKYNRFESHQDKDLVVVMGPIGMVSTTRLQGYAKVDAVLVSPQVKYLFKNAEAVLKELGIPCANIDSLSFGRMRGDVILKQALTLINPDFYGCKNPDQTLQ
;
A
#
# COMPACT_ATOMS: atom_id res chain seq x y z
N MET A 1 -6.35 0.75 12.35
CA MET A 1 -5.11 0.67 11.56
C MET A 1 -5.40 0.23 10.14
N LYS A 2 -4.98 1.02 9.14
CA LYS A 2 -4.97 0.65 7.72
C LYS A 2 -3.63 0.02 7.36
N LYS A 3 -3.61 -1.02 6.52
CA LYS A 3 -2.41 -1.74 6.10
C LYS A 3 -2.24 -1.66 4.58
N LEU A 4 -1.22 -0.94 4.15
CA LEU A 4 -0.86 -0.79 2.75
C LEU A 4 0.36 -1.65 2.44
N LEU A 5 0.30 -2.49 1.41
CA LEU A 5 1.48 -3.18 0.89
C LEU A 5 1.96 -2.48 -0.39
N ILE A 6 3.22 -2.03 -0.41
CA ILE A 6 3.89 -1.52 -1.59
C ILE A 6 4.87 -2.58 -2.08
N VAL A 7 4.67 -3.07 -3.30
CA VAL A 7 5.55 -4.09 -3.90
C VAL A 7 6.47 -3.49 -4.95
N CYS A 8 7.75 -3.87 -4.90
CA CYS A 8 8.79 -3.36 -5.77
C CYS A 8 9.77 -4.46 -6.20
N ALA A 9 10.86 -4.07 -6.86
CA ALA A 9 11.98 -4.95 -7.19
C ALA A 9 12.98 -5.17 -6.01
N GLY A 10 12.78 -4.51 -4.86
CA GLY A 10 13.63 -4.66 -3.67
C GLY A 10 14.82 -3.68 -3.58
N GLY A 11 14.66 -2.42 -4.01
CA GLY A 11 15.75 -1.43 -4.06
C GLY A 11 15.57 -0.21 -3.15
N ALA A 12 16.68 0.46 -2.81
CA ALA A 12 16.73 1.63 -1.91
C ALA A 12 15.84 2.81 -2.34
N THR A 13 15.67 3.03 -3.66
CA THR A 13 14.79 4.08 -4.21
C THR A 13 13.33 3.87 -3.82
N SER A 14 12.88 2.60 -3.79
CA SER A 14 11.50 2.29 -3.37
C SER A 14 11.33 2.56 -1.87
N SER A 15 12.35 2.27 -1.06
CA SER A 15 12.34 2.55 0.39
C SER A 15 12.18 4.04 0.66
N LEU A 16 12.91 4.89 -0.07
CA LEU A 16 12.78 6.34 0.06
C LEU A 16 11.38 6.82 -0.31
N MET A 17 10.79 6.27 -1.37
CA MET A 17 9.41 6.58 -1.76
C MET A 17 8.42 6.20 -0.64
N ALA A 18 8.54 5.00 -0.07
CA ALA A 18 7.66 4.55 1.01
C ALA A 18 7.83 5.40 2.29
N GLN A 19 9.06 5.82 2.62
CA GLN A 19 9.31 6.78 3.71
C GLN A 19 8.61 8.11 3.46
N ASN A 20 8.61 8.62 2.22
CA ASN A 20 7.89 9.84 1.90
C ASN A 20 6.38 9.67 2.07
N VAL A 21 5.80 8.53 1.70
CA VAL A 21 4.38 8.23 1.96
C VAL A 21 4.07 8.29 3.45
N VAL A 22 4.91 7.69 4.30
CA VAL A 22 4.74 7.73 5.76
C VAL A 22 4.84 9.15 6.30
N LYS A 23 5.85 9.93 5.87
CA LYS A 23 6.00 11.33 6.27
C LYS A 23 4.81 12.19 5.89
N GLU A 24 4.24 11.98 4.71
CA GLU A 24 3.04 12.71 4.27
C GLU A 24 1.79 12.30 5.06
N ALA A 25 1.72 11.05 5.54
CA ALA A 25 0.64 10.62 6.43
C ALA A 25 0.77 11.31 7.81
N GLU A 26 1.98 11.37 8.35
CA GLU A 26 2.27 12.09 9.61
C GLU A 26 1.95 13.59 9.50
N LYS A 27 2.27 14.23 8.37
CA LYS A 27 1.89 15.63 8.11
C LYS A 27 0.37 15.84 8.08
N GLN A 28 -0.40 14.81 7.73
CA GLN A 28 -1.87 14.83 7.74
C GLN A 28 -2.45 14.43 9.10
N GLY A 29 -1.61 14.32 10.14
CA GLY A 29 -2.04 13.99 11.49
C GLY A 29 -2.28 12.50 11.72
N MET A 30 -1.90 11.63 10.78
CA MET A 30 -1.99 10.18 10.94
C MET A 30 -0.72 9.65 11.61
N THR A 31 -0.88 8.79 12.60
CA THR A 31 0.24 7.99 13.09
C THR A 31 0.57 6.91 12.06
N ALA A 32 1.78 6.95 11.51
CA ALA A 32 2.17 6.02 10.45
C ALA A 32 3.49 5.30 10.72
N ALA A 33 3.67 4.12 10.14
CA ALA A 33 4.91 3.35 10.26
C ALA A 33 5.26 2.67 8.93
N LEU A 34 6.57 2.52 8.68
CA LEU A 34 7.11 1.75 7.58
C LEU A 34 7.68 0.42 8.11
N LEU A 35 7.20 -0.69 7.56
CA LEU A 35 7.68 -2.04 7.87
C LEU A 35 8.27 -2.70 6.62
N PHE A 36 9.18 -3.63 6.85
CA PHE A 36 9.82 -4.45 5.82
C PHE A 36 9.47 -5.93 6.00
N PRO A 37 9.77 -6.80 5.03
CA PRO A 37 9.40 -8.21 5.10
C PRO A 37 10.01 -8.92 6.31
N GLU A 38 11.17 -8.46 6.77
CA GLU A 38 11.84 -8.92 7.99
C GLU A 38 11.03 -8.60 9.25
N ASP A 39 10.36 -7.45 9.30
CA ASP A 39 9.51 -7.07 10.43
C ASP A 39 8.25 -7.93 10.52
N LEU A 40 7.76 -8.43 9.36
CA LEU A 40 6.60 -9.31 9.31
C LEU A 40 6.88 -10.71 9.85
N LYS A 41 8.12 -11.20 9.73
CA LYS A 41 8.52 -12.52 10.25
C LYS A 41 8.37 -12.63 11.77
N TYR A 42 8.41 -11.50 12.47
CA TYR A 42 8.29 -11.42 13.93
C TYR A 42 6.92 -10.90 14.39
N ASN A 43 5.90 -10.94 13.52
CA ASN A 43 4.55 -10.45 13.79
C ASN A 43 4.49 -9.02 14.36
N ARG A 44 5.41 -8.13 13.93
CA ARG A 44 5.50 -6.75 14.45
C ARG A 44 4.31 -5.86 14.12
N PHE A 45 3.29 -6.36 13.41
CA PHE A 45 2.00 -5.68 13.31
C PHE A 45 1.39 -5.42 14.69
N GLU A 46 1.59 -6.34 15.65
CA GLU A 46 1.05 -6.18 17.00
C GLU A 46 1.60 -4.94 17.72
N SER A 47 2.87 -4.60 17.47
CA SER A 47 3.54 -3.43 18.03
C SER A 47 3.14 -2.10 17.38
N HIS A 48 2.33 -2.15 16.32
CA HIS A 48 1.90 -0.98 15.55
C HIS A 48 0.37 -0.88 15.46
N GLN A 49 -0.36 -1.59 16.31
CA GLN A 49 -1.83 -1.56 16.34
C GLN A 49 -2.39 -0.17 16.66
N ASP A 50 -1.61 0.66 17.35
CA ASP A 50 -1.88 2.07 17.67
C ASP A 50 -1.78 2.99 16.44
N LYS A 51 -1.20 2.51 15.33
CA LYS A 51 -0.99 3.32 14.13
C LYS A 51 -2.26 3.41 13.27
N ASP A 52 -2.48 4.58 12.70
CA ASP A 52 -3.53 4.82 11.71
C ASP A 52 -3.20 4.17 10.37
N LEU A 53 -1.92 4.16 9.97
CA LEU A 53 -1.43 3.60 8.72
C LEU A 53 -0.12 2.81 8.92
N VAL A 54 -0.09 1.58 8.46
CA VAL A 54 1.14 0.79 8.34
C VAL A 54 1.40 0.54 6.86
N VAL A 55 2.53 1.06 6.39
CA VAL A 55 3.04 0.79 5.05
C VAL A 55 4.03 -0.35 5.16
N VAL A 56 3.76 -1.46 4.49
CA VAL A 56 4.68 -2.57 4.34
C VAL A 56 5.31 -2.45 2.98
N MET A 57 6.63 -2.48 2.88
CA MET A 57 7.31 -2.53 1.60
C MET A 57 8.00 -3.87 1.41
N GLY A 58 7.89 -4.45 0.21
CA GLY A 58 8.53 -5.73 -0.07
C GLY A 58 8.67 -6.06 -1.55
N PRO A 59 9.31 -7.18 -1.90
CA PRO A 59 9.36 -7.66 -3.27
C PRO A 59 8.00 -8.15 -3.74
N ILE A 60 7.75 -8.07 -5.05
CA ILE A 60 6.53 -8.60 -5.70
C ILE A 60 6.25 -10.08 -5.39
N GLY A 61 7.30 -10.88 -5.12
CA GLY A 61 7.16 -12.28 -4.69
C GLY A 61 6.46 -12.47 -3.34
N MET A 62 6.17 -11.39 -2.60
CA MET A 62 5.32 -11.45 -1.41
C MET A 62 3.83 -11.55 -1.73
N VAL A 63 3.41 -11.19 -2.95
CA VAL A 63 2.02 -11.31 -3.40
C VAL A 63 1.76 -12.79 -3.72
N SER A 64 1.40 -13.53 -2.67
CA SER A 64 1.02 -14.94 -2.74
C SER A 64 -0.06 -15.19 -1.70
N THR A 65 -1.03 -16.03 -2.05
CA THR A 65 -2.16 -16.42 -1.21
C THR A 65 -1.70 -16.84 0.20
N THR A 66 -0.69 -17.71 0.28
CA THR A 66 -0.15 -18.21 1.56
C THR A 66 0.47 -17.11 2.41
N ARG A 67 1.23 -16.20 1.79
CA ARG A 67 1.95 -15.13 2.49
C ARG A 67 0.98 -14.05 2.98
N LEU A 68 0.05 -13.62 2.13
CA LEU A 68 -0.91 -12.57 2.48
C LEU A 68 -1.95 -13.03 3.52
N GLN A 69 -2.26 -14.32 3.56
CA GLN A 69 -3.06 -14.91 4.63
C GLN A 69 -2.28 -15.01 5.95
N GLY A 70 -0.98 -15.35 5.90
CA GLY A 70 -0.13 -15.53 7.08
C GLY A 70 0.38 -14.23 7.70
N TYR A 71 0.71 -13.20 6.91
CA TYR A 71 1.30 -11.94 7.39
C TYR A 71 0.28 -10.89 7.83
N ALA A 72 -0.95 -11.29 8.18
CA ALA A 72 -2.07 -10.41 8.44
C ALA A 72 -2.55 -9.66 7.17
N LYS A 73 -3.76 -10.05 6.74
CA LYS A 73 -4.53 -9.44 5.65
C LYS A 73 -4.27 -7.93 5.52
N VAL A 74 -3.72 -7.54 4.39
CA VAL A 74 -3.51 -6.13 4.02
C VAL A 74 -4.78 -5.58 3.36
N ASP A 75 -5.00 -4.27 3.47
CA ASP A 75 -6.22 -3.64 2.98
C ASP A 75 -6.10 -3.22 1.52
N ALA A 76 -4.89 -2.92 1.03
CA ALA A 76 -4.64 -2.63 -0.37
C ALA A 76 -3.19 -2.91 -0.76
N VAL A 77 -2.96 -3.09 -2.07
CA VAL A 77 -1.62 -3.27 -2.65
C VAL A 77 -1.34 -2.24 -3.74
N LEU A 78 -0.19 -1.59 -3.66
CA LEU A 78 0.35 -0.73 -4.71
C LEU A 78 1.58 -1.36 -5.35
N VAL A 79 1.57 -1.44 -6.68
CA VAL A 79 2.65 -2.04 -7.47
C VAL A 79 3.52 -0.93 -8.05
N SER A 80 4.83 -0.98 -7.76
CA SER A 80 5.77 0.01 -8.27
C SER A 80 5.94 -0.11 -9.79
N PRO A 81 6.22 1.01 -10.50
CA PRO A 81 6.30 1.01 -11.96
C PRO A 81 7.41 0.10 -12.50
N GLN A 82 8.43 -0.20 -11.69
CA GLN A 82 9.55 -1.09 -12.04
C GLN A 82 9.09 -2.53 -12.29
N VAL A 83 8.05 -2.98 -11.61
CA VAL A 83 7.52 -4.35 -11.68
C VAL A 83 6.11 -4.40 -12.27
N LYS A 84 5.67 -3.33 -12.95
CA LYS A 84 4.31 -3.23 -13.54
C LYS A 84 3.94 -4.40 -14.46
N TYR A 85 4.91 -5.04 -15.10
CA TYR A 85 4.67 -6.19 -15.98
C TYR A 85 4.14 -7.41 -15.21
N LEU A 86 4.39 -7.48 -13.89
CA LEU A 86 3.88 -8.51 -12.99
C LEU A 86 2.53 -8.15 -12.38
N PHE A 87 1.98 -6.97 -12.68
CA PHE A 87 0.72 -6.50 -12.11
C PHE A 87 -0.42 -7.48 -12.36
N LYS A 88 -0.56 -8.02 -13.59
CA LYS A 88 -1.62 -8.99 -13.93
C LYS A 88 -1.58 -10.25 -13.05
N ASN A 89 -0.38 -10.73 -12.74
CA ASN A 89 -0.20 -11.91 -11.89
C ASN A 89 -0.56 -11.59 -10.43
N ALA A 90 -0.11 -10.43 -9.94
CA ALA A 90 -0.46 -9.96 -8.60
C ALA A 90 -1.98 -9.72 -8.46
N GLU A 91 -2.60 -9.08 -9.45
CA GLU A 91 -4.03 -8.80 -9.50
C GLU A 91 -4.87 -10.08 -9.44
N ALA A 92 -4.47 -11.14 -10.14
CA ALA A 92 -5.17 -12.43 -10.08
C ALA A 92 -5.21 -12.99 -8.64
N VAL A 93 -4.06 -13.02 -7.96
CA VAL A 93 -3.94 -13.48 -6.57
C VAL A 93 -4.73 -12.59 -5.61
N LEU A 94 -4.65 -11.27 -5.80
CA LEU A 94 -5.30 -10.30 -4.91
C LEU A 94 -6.82 -10.29 -5.10
N LYS A 95 -7.30 -10.54 -6.31
CA LYS A 95 -8.73 -10.69 -6.61
C LYS A 95 -9.34 -11.91 -5.92
N GLU A 96 -8.61 -13.02 -5.86
CA GLU A 96 -9.03 -14.20 -5.07
C GLU A 96 -9.14 -13.90 -3.57
N LEU A 97 -8.29 -13.01 -3.06
CA LEU A 97 -8.29 -12.57 -1.66
C LEU A 97 -9.26 -11.41 -1.37
N GLY A 98 -9.87 -10.82 -2.41
CA GLY A 98 -10.70 -9.62 -2.29
C GLY A 98 -9.93 -8.37 -1.86
N ILE A 99 -8.65 -8.28 -2.18
CA ILE A 99 -7.79 -7.14 -1.84
C ILE A 99 -7.64 -6.24 -3.07
N PRO A 100 -7.99 -4.95 -2.99
CA PRO A 100 -7.83 -4.03 -4.10
C PRO A 100 -6.34 -3.75 -4.39
N CYS A 101 -6.01 -3.62 -5.67
CA CYS A 101 -4.64 -3.32 -6.11
C CYS A 101 -4.59 -2.30 -7.25
N ALA A 102 -3.52 -1.50 -7.29
CA ALA A 102 -3.29 -0.54 -8.36
C ALA A 102 -1.80 -0.35 -8.67
N ASN A 103 -1.47 0.09 -9.88
CA ASN A 103 -0.12 0.52 -10.22
C ASN A 103 0.12 1.94 -9.71
N ILE A 104 1.31 2.20 -9.20
CA ILE A 104 1.79 3.56 -8.91
C ILE A 104 2.14 4.22 -10.23
N ASP A 105 1.66 5.45 -10.43
CA ASP A 105 2.04 6.26 -11.58
C ASP A 105 3.56 6.51 -11.61
N SER A 106 4.17 6.28 -12.78
CA SER A 106 5.63 6.36 -12.95
C SER A 106 6.17 7.76 -12.66
N LEU A 107 5.38 8.79 -12.98
CA LEU A 107 5.77 10.18 -12.78
C LEU A 107 5.73 10.58 -11.31
N SER A 108 4.68 10.14 -10.61
CA SER A 108 4.52 10.31 -9.17
C SER A 108 5.63 9.60 -8.39
N PHE A 109 5.98 8.37 -8.81
CA PHE A 109 7.12 7.64 -8.26
C PHE A 109 8.44 8.36 -8.52
N GLY A 110 8.71 8.75 -9.77
CA GLY A 110 9.97 9.41 -10.16
C GLY A 110 10.16 10.78 -9.48
N ARG A 111 9.07 11.48 -9.18
CA ARG A 111 9.08 12.75 -8.44
C ARG A 111 8.95 12.59 -6.92
N MET A 112 8.93 11.35 -6.42
CA MET A 112 8.83 11.04 -4.99
C MET A 112 7.61 11.69 -4.31
N ARG A 113 6.49 11.77 -5.03
CA ARG A 113 5.22 12.38 -4.61
C ARG A 113 4.49 11.50 -3.61
N GLY A 114 5.01 11.45 -2.38
CA GLY A 114 4.42 10.70 -1.27
C GLY A 114 2.97 11.10 -0.99
N ASP A 115 2.63 12.36 -1.23
CA ASP A 115 1.29 12.94 -1.07
C ASP A 115 0.28 12.32 -2.05
N VAL A 116 0.66 12.20 -3.32
CA VAL A 116 -0.18 11.61 -4.37
C VAL A 116 -0.33 10.11 -4.16
N ILE A 117 0.78 9.44 -3.82
CA ILE A 117 0.79 7.98 -3.59
C ILE A 117 -0.01 7.62 -2.33
N LEU A 118 0.11 8.40 -1.27
CA LEU A 118 -0.70 8.27 -0.06
C LEU A 118 -2.18 8.45 -0.37
N LYS A 119 -2.54 9.50 -1.13
CA LYS A 119 -3.91 9.74 -1.56
C LYS A 119 -4.47 8.56 -2.34
N GLN A 120 -3.70 8.05 -3.30
CA GLN A 120 -4.05 6.87 -4.08
C GLN A 120 -4.28 5.65 -3.18
N ALA A 121 -3.34 5.39 -2.25
CA ALA A 121 -3.42 4.26 -1.33
C ALA A 121 -4.69 4.31 -0.46
N LEU A 122 -4.95 5.46 0.15
CA LEU A 122 -6.08 5.62 1.06
C LEU A 122 -7.42 5.57 0.33
N THR A 123 -7.49 6.13 -0.89
CA THR A 123 -8.68 6.02 -1.75
C THR A 123 -8.92 4.55 -2.16
N LEU A 124 -7.84 3.79 -2.41
CA LEU A 124 -7.93 2.38 -2.75
C LEU A 124 -8.39 1.52 -1.55
N ILE A 125 -7.98 1.88 -0.34
CA ILE A 125 -8.40 1.22 0.91
C ILE A 125 -9.84 1.59 1.26
N ASN A 126 -10.18 2.87 1.16
CA ASN A 126 -11.52 3.39 1.41
C ASN A 126 -11.78 4.61 0.51
N PRO A 127 -12.67 4.49 -0.50
CA PRO A 127 -12.99 5.58 -1.43
C PRO A 127 -13.48 6.87 -0.73
N ASP A 128 -14.13 6.74 0.43
CA ASP A 128 -14.69 7.86 1.17
C ASP A 128 -13.61 8.67 1.95
N PHE A 129 -12.38 8.16 2.03
CA PHE A 129 -11.34 8.74 2.89
C PHE A 129 -10.98 10.20 2.55
N TYR A 130 -11.03 10.58 1.27
CA TYR A 130 -10.79 11.96 0.83
C TYR A 130 -12.07 12.68 0.38
N GLY A 131 -13.25 12.14 0.70
CA GLY A 131 -14.52 12.74 0.27
C GLY A 131 -14.69 12.78 -1.26
N CYS A 132 -13.96 11.94 -1.99
CA CYS A 132 -14.22 11.69 -3.40
C CYS A 132 -15.51 10.87 -3.48
N LYS A 133 -16.67 11.53 -3.40
CA LYS A 133 -17.95 10.90 -3.73
C LYS A 133 -17.78 10.13 -5.02
N ASN A 134 -18.12 8.85 -5.01
CA ASN A 134 -18.29 8.08 -6.24
C ASN A 134 -19.15 8.93 -7.18
N PRO A 135 -18.75 9.16 -8.45
CA PRO A 135 -19.62 9.82 -9.42
C PRO A 135 -20.90 9.03 -9.71
N ASP A 136 -21.04 7.83 -9.15
CA ASP A 136 -22.21 6.95 -9.26
C ASP A 136 -23.12 6.93 -8.01
N GLN A 137 -22.86 7.79 -7.00
CA GLN A 137 -23.88 8.06 -5.98
C GLN A 137 -24.80 9.19 -6.46
N THR A 138 -25.64 8.84 -7.43
CA THR A 138 -26.82 9.61 -7.78
C THR A 138 -27.73 9.66 -6.56
N LEU A 139 -28.06 10.88 -6.15
CA LEU A 139 -29.13 11.18 -5.20
C LEU A 139 -30.38 10.37 -5.54
N GLN A 140 -30.82 9.53 -4.60
CA GLN A 140 -32.22 9.13 -4.48
C GLN A 140 -32.73 9.63 -3.13
#